data_AF-A0A2V7UTR5-F1
#
_entry.id   AF-A0A2V7UTR5-F1
#
_cell.length_a   1.000
_cell.length_b   1.000
_cell.length_c   1.000
_cell.angle_alpha   90.00
_cell.angle_beta   90.00
_cell.angle_gamma   90.00
#
_symmetry.space_group_name_H-M   'P 1'
#
loop_
_entity.id
_entity.type
_entity.pdbx_description
1 polymer ?
#
loop_
_entity_poly.entity_id
_entity_poly.type
_entity_poly.pdbx_seq_one_letter_code
_entity_poly.pdbx_strand_id
1 'polypeptide(L)' 'MTEARPFPESLCHSCAAPPRYVTSDRGSVFVYCPVFRAYPPQPVLSCAAYRPQGSAPPGASPGSGPA' A
#
# COMPACT_ATOMS: atom_id res chain seq x y z
N MET A 1 3.45 15.49 -15.60
CA MET A 1 4.66 15.16 -14.82
C MET A 1 4.26 14.04 -13.87
N THR A 2 4.69 12.81 -14.14
CA THR A 2 4.39 11.69 -13.24
C THR A 2 5.34 11.82 -12.06
N GLU A 3 4.89 12.49 -11.00
CA GLU A 3 5.65 12.68 -9.78
C GLU A 3 6.07 11.30 -9.24
N ALA A 4 7.39 11.02 -9.29
CA ALA A 4 7.93 9.74 -8.86
C ALA A 4 7.71 9.60 -7.36
N ARG A 5 6.82 8.68 -6.96
CA ARG A 5 6.55 8.40 -5.55
C ARG A 5 7.84 7.91 -4.86
N PRO A 6 8.08 8.29 -3.60
CA PRO A 6 9.16 7.69 -2.83
C PRO A 6 8.95 6.18 -2.75
N PHE A 7 10.02 5.42 -3.02
CA PHE A 7 10.02 3.95 -3.04
C PHE A 7 8.97 3.38 -4.00
N PRO A 8 9.06 3.64 -5.31
CA PRO A 8 8.00 3.29 -6.26
C PRO A 8 7.73 1.78 -6.33
N GLU A 9 8.73 0.95 -6.01
CA GLU A 9 8.62 -0.50 -5.87
C GLU A 9 7.96 -0.99 -4.55
N SER A 10 7.63 -0.11 -3.61
CA SER A 10 7.06 -0.53 -2.33
C SER A 10 5.63 -1.07 -2.47
N LEU A 11 5.39 -2.25 -1.89
CA LEU A 11 4.05 -2.86 -1.77
C LEU A 11 3.05 -1.97 -1.00
N CYS A 12 3.54 -1.03 -0.20
CA CYS A 12 2.68 -0.13 0.57
C CYS A 12 1.75 0.71 -0.34
N HIS A 13 2.18 1.05 -1.56
CA HIS A 13 1.39 1.85 -2.51
C HIS A 13 0.10 1.18 -2.94
N SER A 14 0.07 -0.15 -2.97
CA SER A 14 -1.08 -0.96 -3.39
C SER A 14 -1.74 -1.67 -2.21
N CYS A 15 -1.36 -1.39 -0.97
CA CYS A 15 -1.91 -2.05 0.21
C CYS A 15 -3.31 -1.54 0.57
N ALA A 16 -4.23 -2.44 0.90
CA ALA A 16 -5.59 -2.18 1.36
C ALA A 16 -5.63 -1.40 2.68
N ALA A 17 -4.50 -1.34 3.39
CA ALA A 17 -4.25 -0.39 4.46
C ALA A 17 -3.29 0.71 3.95
N PRO A 18 -3.81 1.85 3.44
CA PRO A 18 -2.99 2.88 2.81
C PRO A 18 -1.94 3.44 3.78
N PRO A 19 -0.68 3.63 3.34
CA PRO A 19 0.36 4.19 4.19
C PRO A 19 0.13 5.68 4.46
N ARG A 20 0.78 6.18 5.51
CA ARG A 20 0.93 7.63 5.71
C ARG A 20 2.35 8.03 5.33
N TYR A 21 2.49 9.03 4.47
CA TYR A 21 3.79 9.63 4.18
C TYR A 21 4.13 10.66 5.24
N VAL A 22 5.31 10.54 5.81
CA VAL A 22 5.83 11.47 6.82
C VAL A 22 7.09 12.08 6.26
N THR A 23 7.09 13.39 6.05
CA THR A 23 8.26 14.13 5.61
C THR A 23 8.99 14.68 6.83
N SER A 24 10.30 14.44 6.92
CA SER A 24 11.15 15.03 7.95
C SER A 24 11.56 16.46 7.57
N ASP A 25 11.96 17.27 8.56
CA ASP A 25 12.47 18.64 8.35
C ASP A 25 13.65 18.71 7.35
N ARG A 26 14.37 17.60 7.20
CA ARG A 26 15.50 17.45 6.25
C ARG A 26 15.06 17.02 4.84
N GLY A 27 13.75 16.92 4.57
CA GLY A 27 13.18 16.57 3.26
C GLY A 27 13.08 15.07 2.96
N SER A 28 13.55 14.19 3.86
CA SER A 28 13.40 12.74 3.70
C SER A 28 11.94 12.30 3.92
N VAL A 29 11.43 11.40 3.08
CA VAL A 29 10.07 10.85 3.21
C VAL A 29 10.12 9.43 3.77
N PHE A 30 9.30 9.18 4.78
CA PHE A 30 9.12 7.87 5.42
C PHE A 30 7.70 7.37 5.18
N VAL A 31 7.56 6.05 5.08
CA VAL A 31 6.27 5.38 4.94
C VAL A 31 5.89 4.80 6.30
N TYR A 32 4.85 5.34 6.92
CA TYR A 32 4.29 4.82 8.16
C TYR A 32 3.18 3.80 7.87
N CYS A 33 3.32 2.60 8.44
CA CYS A 33 2.35 1.52 8.31
C CYS A 33 1.28 1.62 9.42
N PRO A 34 -0.01 1.84 9.11
CA PRO A 34 -1.06 1.93 10.12
C PRO A 34 -1.40 0.58 10.77
N VAL A 35 -1.11 -0.55 10.09
CA VAL A 35 -1.38 -1.90 10.60
C VAL A 35 -0.44 -2.22 11.77
N PHE A 36 0.86 -2.04 11.59
CA PHE A 36 1.87 -2.29 12.61
C PHE A 36 2.15 -1.08 13.50
N ARG A 37 1.58 0.09 13.15
CA ARG A 37 1.84 1.38 13.82
C ARG A 37 3.33 1.72 13.89
N ALA A 38 4.08 1.38 12.84
CA ALA A 38 5.53 1.47 12.78
C ALA A 38 6.04 1.99 11.43
N TYR A 39 7.32 2.36 11.38
CA TYR A 39 8.05 2.72 10.16
C TYR A 39 8.89 1.51 9.70
N PRO A 40 8.39 0.65 8.80
CA PRO A 40 9.16 -0.49 8.32
C PRO A 40 10.38 -0.04 7.48
N PRO A 41 11.42 -0.87 7.36
CA PRO A 41 12.52 -0.62 6.43
C PRO A 41 12.00 -0.38 5.01
N GLN A 42 12.48 0.69 4.37
CA GLN A 42 12.08 1.07 3.02
C GLN A 42 13.16 0.70 2.01
N PRO A 43 12.81 0.20 0.81
CA PRO A 43 11.44 -0.07 0.34
C PRO A 43 10.84 -1.36 0.94
N VAL A 44 9.52 -1.37 1.19
CA VAL A 44 8.82 -2.60 1.62
C VAL A 44 8.54 -3.50 0.41
N LEU A 45 9.37 -4.53 0.23
CA LEU A 45 9.25 -5.49 -0.87
C LEU A 45 8.53 -6.79 -0.45
N SER A 46 8.39 -7.04 0.85
CA SER A 46 7.69 -8.19 1.42
C SER A 46 7.00 -7.80 2.72
N CYS A 47 5.77 -8.27 2.93
CA CYS A 47 4.99 -7.98 4.13
C CYS A 47 3.93 -9.06 4.35
N ALA A 48 3.97 -9.75 5.49
CA ALA A 48 3.01 -10.81 5.82
C ALA A 48 1.55 -10.31 5.95
N ALA A 49 1.38 -9.05 6.34
CA ALA A 49 0.07 -8.40 6.47
C ALA A 49 -0.39 -7.72 5.17
N TYR A 50 0.38 -7.78 4.08
CA TYR A 50 0.01 -7.15 2.83
C TYR A 50 -1.30 -7.75 2.28
N ARG A 51 -2.23 -6.87 1.92
CA ARG A 51 -3.46 -7.20 1.19
C ARG A 51 -3.59 -6.17 0.08
N PRO A 52 -3.77 -6.54 -1.19
CA PRO A 52 -3.91 -5.56 -2.27
C PRO A 52 -5.23 -4.79 -2.17
N GLN A 53 -5.21 -3.51 -2.51
CA GLN A 53 -6.42 -2.71 -2.73
C GLN A 53 -7.26 -3.38 -3.83
N GLY A 54 -8.56 -3.52 -3.59
CA GLY A 54 -9.48 -4.09 -4.58
C GLY A 54 -9.54 -5.61 -4.63
N SER A 55 -8.82 -6.36 -3.78
CA SER A 55 -9.20 -7.75 -3.54
C SER A 55 -10.51 -7.77 -2.75
N ALA A 56 -11.64 -7.85 -3.45
CA ALA A 56 -12.86 -8.34 -2.85
C ALA A 56 -12.58 -9.70 -2.19
N PRO A 57 -13.20 -10.04 -1.05
CA PRO A 57 -13.01 -11.36 -0.45
C PRO A 57 -13.34 -12.45 -1.50
N PRO A 58 -12.62 -13.58 -1.52
CA PRO A 58 -12.90 -14.69 -2.43
C PRO A 58 -14.31 -15.22 -2.14
N GLY A 59 -15.29 -14.78 -2.91
CA GLY A 59 -16.71 -15.03 -2.67
C GLY A 59 -17.65 -14.11 -3.46
N ALA A 60 -17.20 -12.93 -3.89
CA ALA A 60 -17.94 -12.11 -4.84
C ALA A 60 -17.52 -12.46 -6.28
N SER A 61 -18.00 -13.59 -6.80
CA SER A 61 -18.10 -13.78 -8.25
C SER A 61 -18.94 -12.62 -8.81
N PRO A 62 -18.49 -11.87 -9.83
CA PRO A 62 -19.43 -11.05 -10.59
C PRO A 62 -20.39 -12.03 -11.27
N GLY A 63 -21.60 -12.15 -10.71
CA GLY A 63 -22.63 -13.00 -11.26
C GLY A 63 -22.92 -12.58 -12.70
N SER A 64 -22.60 -13.45 -13.65
CA SER A 64 -23.11 -13.38 -15.02
C SER A 64 -24.63 -13.46 -14.96
N GLY A 65 -25.31 -12.31 -15.11
CA GLY A 65 -26.76 -12.25 -15.26
C GLY A 65 -27.18 -12.65 -16.67
N PRO A 66 -28.29 -13.40 -16.86
CA PRO A 66 -28.74 -13.81 -18.19
C PRO A 66 -29.60 -12.73 -18.87
N ALA A 67 -29.54 -12.69 -20.20
CA ALA A 67 -30.55 -12.09 -21.07
C ALA A 67 -30.94 -13.14 -22.12
#